data_AF-A0AAW3AEM6-F1
#
_entry.id   AF-A0AAW3AEM6-F1
#
_cell.length_a   1.000
_cell.length_b   1.000
_cell.length_c   1.000
_cell.angle_alpha   90.00
_cell.angle_beta   90.00
_cell.angle_gamma   90.00
#
_symmetry.space_group_name_H-M   'P 1'
#
loop_
_entity.id
_entity.type
_entity.pdbx_description
1 polymer ?
#
loop_
_entity_poly.entity_id
_entity_poly.type
_entity_poly.pdbx_seq_one_letter_code
_entity_poly.pdbx_strand_id
1 'polypeptide(L)'
;MPSWVCPECDYENEARDAICAACEADRPTGGQTAAAADEDDAYAHIHVGVIVECEDAPNTKLKRLKVNVGQGNLIPVVTAATNVKQDDHVVVACVGAEVKGETVTRTTVKGFPSQGMLCDAGMLGWVGGGVGAAVTLPESFPAGARPPNSRPRGNAV
;
A
#
# COMPACT_ATOMS: atom_id res chain seq x y z
N MET A 1 27.54 -20.37 -5.58
CA MET A 1 27.94 -19.66 -4.35
C MET A 1 26.84 -19.88 -3.34
N PRO A 2 27.14 -20.33 -2.11
CA PRO A 2 26.14 -20.53 -1.07
C PRO A 2 25.39 -19.21 -0.85
N SER A 3 24.06 -19.29 -0.77
CA SER A 3 23.20 -18.10 -0.89
C SER A 3 22.66 -17.60 0.44
N TRP A 4 22.70 -18.44 1.48
CA TRP A 4 22.48 -18.05 2.86
C TRP A 4 23.03 -19.10 3.83
N VAL A 5 23.45 -18.65 5.01
CA VAL A 5 23.96 -19.50 6.10
C VAL A 5 22.90 -19.57 7.19
N CYS A 6 22.57 -20.79 7.64
CA CYS A 6 21.59 -21.00 8.68
C CYS A 6 22.13 -20.52 10.05
N PRO A 7 21.42 -19.64 10.77
CA PRO A 7 21.89 -19.10 12.05
C PRO A 7 21.81 -20.12 13.20
N GLU A 8 21.04 -21.19 13.02
CA GLU A 8 20.86 -22.25 14.03
C GLU A 8 21.95 -23.32 13.96
N CYS A 9 22.45 -23.62 12.76
CA CYS A 9 23.39 -24.73 12.56
C CYS A 9 24.60 -24.41 11.67
N ASP A 10 24.77 -23.15 11.27
CA ASP A 10 25.84 -22.65 10.39
C ASP A 10 25.91 -23.34 9.01
N TYR A 11 24.87 -24.09 8.64
CA TYR A 11 24.84 -24.81 7.37
C TYR A 11 24.58 -23.86 6.19
N GLU A 12 25.32 -24.06 5.10
CA GLU A 12 25.24 -23.29 3.87
C GLU A 12 24.15 -23.85 2.95
N ASN A 13 23.09 -23.06 2.68
CA ASN A 13 21.92 -23.49 1.90
C ASN A 13 21.85 -22.80 0.53
N GLU A 14 21.03 -23.34 -0.38
CA GLU A 14 20.80 -22.73 -1.70
C GLU A 14 19.78 -21.58 -1.63
N ALA A 15 19.83 -20.65 -2.59
CA ALA A 15 18.94 -19.48 -2.64
C ALA A 15 17.45 -19.85 -2.66
N ARG A 16 17.12 -21.02 -3.22
CA ARG A 16 15.76 -21.53 -3.38
C ARG A 16 15.20 -22.23 -2.14
N ASP A 17 16.06 -22.59 -1.19
CA ASP A 17 15.65 -23.33 -0.01
C ASP A 17 14.97 -22.38 0.97
N ALA A 18 13.70 -22.68 1.29
CA ALA A 18 12.92 -21.96 2.29
C ALA A 18 13.21 -22.44 3.72
N ILE A 19 13.75 -23.64 3.85
CA ILE A 19 14.13 -24.27 5.13
C ILE A 19 15.57 -24.75 5.03
N CYS A 20 16.25 -24.85 6.16
CA CYS A 20 17.59 -25.38 6.20
C CYS A 20 17.58 -26.89 5.89
N ALA A 21 18.43 -27.33 4.96
CA ALA A 21 18.53 -28.75 4.59
C ALA A 21 19.11 -29.64 5.71
N ALA A 22 19.76 -29.05 6.71
CA ALA A 22 20.41 -29.79 7.81
C ALA A 22 19.57 -29.88 9.08
N CYS A 23 18.90 -28.79 9.47
CA CYS A 23 18.16 -28.73 10.75
C CYS A 23 16.67 -28.41 10.59
N GLU A 24 16.18 -28.30 9.35
CA GLU A 24 14.77 -28.01 9.04
C GLU A 24 14.27 -26.65 9.59
N ALA A 25 15.16 -25.82 10.14
CA ALA A 25 14.80 -24.48 10.59
C ALA A 25 14.40 -23.59 9.42
N ASP A 26 13.41 -22.73 9.65
CA ASP A 26 12.96 -21.74 8.67
C ASP A 26 14.11 -20.79 8.31
N ARG A 27 14.23 -20.44 7.03
CA ARG A 27 15.23 -19.47 6.59
C ARG A 27 14.99 -18.15 7.33
N PRO A 28 15.98 -17.59 8.04
CA PRO A 28 15.79 -16.30 8.68
C PRO A 28 15.44 -15.27 7.61
N THR A 29 14.21 -14.75 7.64
CA THR A 29 13.76 -13.64 6.80
C THR A 29 14.39 -12.33 7.29
N GLY A 30 15.72 -12.31 7.40
CA GLY A 30 16.53 -11.14 7.68
C GLY A 30 17.00 -10.51 6.38
N GLY A 31 16.12 -9.76 5.73
CA GLY A 31 16.49 -8.91 4.59
C GLY A 31 16.13 -9.47 3.21
N GLN A 32 14.83 -9.59 2.92
CA GLN A 32 14.32 -9.37 1.56
C GLN A 32 13.23 -8.32 1.64
N THR A 33 13.63 -7.08 1.34
CA THR A 33 12.74 -5.95 1.12
C THR A 33 11.86 -6.25 -0.08
N ALA A 34 10.55 -6.13 0.12
CA ALA A 34 9.49 -5.97 -0.88
C ALA A 34 9.45 -7.00 -2.02
N ALA A 35 8.26 -7.56 -2.24
CA ALA A 35 7.93 -8.28 -3.47
C ALA A 35 8.57 -7.60 -4.68
N ALA A 36 9.22 -8.39 -5.53
CA ALA A 36 9.74 -7.96 -6.82
C ALA A 36 8.69 -7.07 -7.50
N ALA A 37 8.92 -5.77 -7.48
CA ALA A 37 8.30 -4.88 -8.43
C ALA A 37 9.06 -5.18 -9.73
N ASP A 38 8.44 -5.92 -10.64
CA ASP A 38 8.74 -5.73 -12.05
C ASP A 38 8.81 -4.21 -12.28
N GLU A 39 9.90 -3.72 -12.85
CA GLU A 39 10.14 -2.28 -13.07
C GLU A 39 9.08 -1.65 -14.01
N ASP A 40 8.16 -2.45 -14.55
CA ASP A 40 7.00 -2.08 -15.37
C ASP A 40 5.66 -2.18 -14.61
N ASP A 41 5.67 -2.40 -13.28
CA ASP A 41 4.44 -2.50 -12.51
C ASP A 41 3.84 -1.11 -12.27
N ALA A 42 2.78 -0.79 -13.02
CA ALA A 42 2.02 0.46 -12.86
C ALA A 42 1.43 0.67 -11.44
N TYR A 43 1.52 -0.33 -10.55
CA TYR A 43 1.08 -0.26 -9.16
C TYR A 43 2.24 -0.45 -8.16
N ALA A 44 3.49 -0.23 -8.59
CA ALA A 44 4.65 -0.27 -7.70
C ALA A 44 4.44 0.70 -6.51
N HIS A 45 4.53 0.16 -5.29
CA HIS A 45 4.25 0.87 -4.03
C HIS A 45 2.82 1.41 -3.86
N ILE A 46 1.86 0.96 -4.68
CA ILE A 46 0.44 1.25 -4.52
C ILE A 46 -0.25 0.04 -3.90
N HIS A 47 -0.90 0.25 -2.76
CA HIS A 47 -1.53 -0.82 -1.99
C HIS A 47 -2.96 -0.45 -1.61
N VAL A 48 -3.78 -1.47 -1.38
CA VAL A 48 -5.07 -1.30 -0.73
C VAL A 48 -4.83 -0.91 0.72
N GLY A 49 -5.44 0.19 1.15
CA GLY A 49 -5.43 0.67 2.52
C GLY A 49 -6.81 0.65 3.14
N VAL A 50 -6.90 0.41 4.44
CA VAL A 50 -8.15 0.48 5.20
C VAL A 50 -8.10 1.70 6.12
N ILE A 51 -9.10 2.58 6.03
CA ILE A 51 -9.16 3.78 6.86
C ILE A 51 -9.56 3.39 8.28
N VAL A 52 -8.61 3.51 9.22
CA VAL A 52 -8.86 3.20 10.63
C VAL A 52 -9.42 4.40 11.38
N GLU A 53 -8.98 5.61 11.04
CA GLU A 53 -9.49 6.84 11.63
C GLU A 53 -9.66 7.91 10.55
N CYS A 54 -10.74 8.68 10.62
CA CYS A 54 -11.05 9.78 9.70
C CYS A 54 -11.47 11.04 10.48
N GLU A 55 -10.66 12.08 10.40
CA GLU A 55 -10.88 13.36 11.06
C GLU A 55 -10.85 14.52 10.05
N ASP A 56 -11.61 15.59 10.28
CA ASP A 56 -11.48 16.81 9.49
C ASP A 56 -10.24 17.62 9.92
N ALA A 57 -9.55 18.24 8.96
CA ALA A 57 -8.44 19.14 9.26
C ALA A 57 -8.97 20.56 9.57
N PRO A 58 -8.68 21.12 10.76
CA PRO A 58 -9.15 22.46 11.12
C PRO A 58 -8.63 23.51 10.14
N ASN A 59 -9.47 24.49 9.81
CA ASN A 59 -9.17 25.60 8.88
C ASN A 59 -8.88 25.16 7.42
N THR A 60 -9.27 23.96 7.01
CA THR A 60 -9.10 23.50 5.63
C THR A 60 -10.28 22.66 5.16
N LYS A 61 -10.38 22.40 3.84
CA LYS A 61 -11.34 21.44 3.26
C LYS A 61 -10.75 20.02 3.14
N LEU A 62 -9.67 19.73 3.88
CA LEU A 62 -8.98 18.45 3.83
C LEU A 62 -9.41 17.57 5.00
N LYS A 63 -9.29 16.27 4.82
CA LYS A 63 -9.47 15.24 5.85
C LYS A 63 -8.13 14.61 6.17
N ARG A 64 -7.92 14.31 7.45
CA ARG A 64 -6.77 13.59 8.00
C ARG A 64 -7.24 12.18 8.27
N LEU A 65 -6.58 11.23 7.64
CA LEU A 65 -6.91 9.82 7.74
C LEU A 65 -5.72 9.09 8.36
N LYS A 66 -5.99 8.07 9.17
CA LYS A 66 -4.99 7.04 9.47
C LYS A 66 -5.37 5.80 8.69
N VAL A 67 -4.48 5.37 7.80
CA VAL A 67 -4.75 4.28 6.87
C VAL A 67 -3.81 3.12 7.16
N ASN A 68 -4.35 1.92 7.28
CA ASN A 68 -3.59 0.69 7.39
C ASN A 68 -3.32 0.15 5.99
N VAL A 69 -2.07 0.11 5.56
CA VAL A 69 -1.63 -0.40 4.25
C VAL A 69 -0.99 -1.80 4.35
N GLY A 70 -1.24 -2.56 5.43
CA GLY A 70 -0.73 -3.92 5.61
C GLY A 70 0.78 -4.02 5.89
N GLN A 71 1.47 -2.89 6.06
CA GLN A 71 2.91 -2.82 6.42
C GLN A 71 3.16 -2.83 7.94
N GLY A 72 2.16 -3.24 8.74
CA GLY A 72 2.25 -3.30 10.20
C GLY A 72 2.12 -1.96 10.93
N ASN A 73 2.13 -0.82 10.23
CA ASN A 73 1.98 0.51 10.80
C ASN A 73 0.87 1.31 10.11
N LEU A 74 0.17 2.14 10.88
CA LEU A 74 -0.81 3.10 10.38
C LEU A 74 -0.08 4.32 9.83
N ILE A 75 -0.35 4.67 8.57
CA ILE A 75 0.23 5.87 7.96
C ILE A 75 -0.78 7.03 7.99
N PRO A 76 -0.36 8.25 8.38
CA PRO A 76 -1.20 9.42 8.26
C PRO A 76 -1.27 9.83 6.77
N VAL A 77 -2.49 10.04 6.28
CA VAL A 77 -2.76 10.44 4.90
C VAL A 77 -3.71 11.63 4.94
N VAL A 78 -3.36 12.71 4.25
CA VAL A 78 -4.23 13.86 4.09
C VAL A 78 -4.87 13.80 2.71
N THR A 79 -6.20 13.92 2.66
CA THR A 79 -6.95 13.88 1.40
C THR A 79 -7.93 15.03 1.27
N ALA A 80 -8.19 15.44 0.04
CA ALA A 80 -9.29 16.35 -0.31
C ALA A 80 -10.58 15.60 -0.66
N ALA A 81 -10.52 14.26 -0.79
CA ALA A 81 -11.66 13.43 -1.13
C ALA A 81 -12.73 13.53 -0.03
N THR A 82 -13.97 13.83 -0.43
CA THR A 82 -15.10 13.92 0.50
C THR A 82 -15.88 12.62 0.61
N ASN A 83 -15.61 11.65 -0.27
CA ASN A 83 -16.32 10.39 -0.41
C ASN A 83 -15.73 9.23 0.42
N VAL A 84 -14.85 9.54 1.37
CA VAL A 84 -14.18 8.57 2.24
C VAL A 84 -14.71 8.66 3.67
N LYS A 85 -14.85 7.51 4.31
CA LYS A 85 -15.18 7.38 5.74
C LYS A 85 -14.28 6.35 6.43
N GLN A 86 -14.38 6.29 7.75
CA GLN A 86 -13.78 5.21 8.53
C GLN A 86 -14.29 3.85 8.04
N ASP A 87 -13.42 2.83 8.12
CA ASP A 87 -13.61 1.47 7.62
C ASP A 87 -13.72 1.34 6.08
N ASP A 88 -13.60 2.43 5.31
CA ASP A 88 -13.51 2.28 3.86
C ASP A 88 -12.17 1.68 3.44
N HIS A 89 -12.26 0.75 2.49
CA HIS A 89 -11.12 0.21 1.78
C HIS A 89 -10.82 1.14 0.61
N VAL A 90 -9.62 1.68 0.55
CA VAL A 90 -9.19 2.67 -0.45
C VAL A 90 -7.89 2.25 -1.08
N VAL A 91 -7.53 2.85 -2.21
CA VAL A 91 -6.21 2.66 -2.82
C VAL A 91 -5.29 3.79 -2.39
N VAL A 92 -4.15 3.42 -1.81
CA VAL A 92 -3.15 4.36 -1.30
C VAL A 92 -1.84 4.16 -2.06
N ALA A 93 -1.37 5.23 -2.69
CA ALA A 93 0.00 5.32 -3.17
C ALA A 93 0.91 5.67 -1.98
N CYS A 94 1.76 4.73 -1.59
CA CYS A 94 2.74 4.92 -0.54
C CYS A 94 3.95 5.72 -1.06
N VAL A 95 4.84 6.10 -0.15
CA VAL A 95 6.10 6.77 -0.49
C VAL A 95 6.90 5.90 -1.47
N GLY A 96 7.32 6.49 -2.59
CA GLY A 96 8.00 5.78 -3.68
C GLY A 96 7.08 5.33 -4.81
N ALA A 97 5.76 5.39 -4.64
CA ALA A 97 4.81 5.10 -5.71
C ALA A 97 4.85 6.18 -6.78
N GLU A 98 4.76 5.78 -8.04
CA GLU A 98 4.62 6.71 -9.16
C GLU A 98 3.15 6.84 -9.56
N VAL A 99 2.61 8.06 -9.51
CA VAL A 99 1.23 8.36 -9.88
C VAL A 99 1.26 9.42 -10.97
N LYS A 100 0.83 9.07 -12.18
CA LYS A 100 0.84 9.97 -13.35
C LYS A 100 2.21 10.60 -13.66
N GLY A 101 3.30 9.88 -13.38
CA GLY A 101 4.67 10.37 -13.57
C GLY A 101 5.21 11.25 -12.45
N GLU A 102 4.48 11.38 -11.33
CA GLU A 102 4.95 12.02 -10.11
C GLU A 102 5.18 10.98 -9.01
N THR A 103 6.35 11.02 -8.37
CA THR A 103 6.67 10.14 -7.25
C THR A 103 6.08 10.68 -5.94
N VAL A 104 5.33 9.84 -5.23
CA VAL A 104 4.78 10.17 -3.92
C VAL A 104 5.90 10.22 -2.90
N THR A 105 6.02 11.34 -2.21
CA THR A 105 7.02 11.56 -1.15
C THR A 105 6.33 11.92 0.17
N ARG A 106 7.03 11.72 1.30
CA ARG A 106 6.53 12.17 2.61
C ARG A 106 6.51 13.68 2.60
N THR A 107 5.32 14.27 2.76
CA THR A 107 5.16 15.71 2.75
C THR A 107 4.21 16.17 3.84
N THR A 108 4.29 17.44 4.19
CA THR A 108 3.40 18.06 5.18
C THR A 108 2.39 18.94 4.45
N VAL A 109 1.15 18.48 4.37
CA VAL A 109 0.06 19.20 3.70
C VAL A 109 -0.62 20.10 4.73
N LYS A 110 -0.45 21.42 4.59
CA LYS A 110 -1.08 22.43 5.48
C LYS A 110 -0.83 22.19 6.97
N GLY A 111 0.38 21.76 7.32
CA GLY A 111 0.77 21.50 8.72
C GLY A 111 0.49 20.08 9.21
N PHE A 112 -0.11 19.21 8.38
CA PHE A 112 -0.38 17.82 8.73
C PHE A 112 0.52 16.86 7.96
N PRO A 113 1.14 15.86 8.61
CA PRO A 113 1.98 14.89 7.93
C PRO A 113 1.14 14.00 7.02
N SER A 114 1.59 13.80 5.78
CA SER A 114 1.03 12.84 4.83
C SER A 114 2.14 11.93 4.32
N GLN A 115 1.96 10.63 4.52
CA GLN A 115 2.88 9.57 4.12
C GLN A 115 2.34 8.75 2.94
N GLY A 116 1.33 9.26 2.27
CA GLY A 116 0.76 8.67 1.07
C GLY A 116 -0.26 9.60 0.45
N MET A 117 -0.82 9.17 -0.67
CA MET A 117 -1.89 9.84 -1.39
C MET A 117 -2.98 8.82 -1.72
N LEU A 118 -4.25 9.21 -1.54
CA LEU A 118 -5.36 8.40 -2.04
C LEU A 118 -5.46 8.52 -3.54
N CYS A 119 -5.56 7.39 -4.24
CA CYS A 119 -5.69 7.37 -5.68
C CYS A 119 -7.17 7.50 -6.11
N ASP A 120 -7.42 8.34 -7.11
CA ASP A 120 -8.69 8.36 -7.83
C ASP A 120 -8.70 7.38 -9.02
N ALA A 121 -9.86 7.16 -9.62
CA ALA A 121 -10.00 6.21 -10.73
C ALA A 121 -9.11 6.57 -11.92
N GLY A 122 -8.94 7.87 -12.22
CA GLY A 122 -8.09 8.34 -13.31
C GLY A 122 -6.60 8.22 -13.01
N MET A 123 -6.19 8.23 -11.74
CA MET A 123 -4.81 7.93 -11.33
C MET A 123 -4.44 6.46 -11.55
N LEU A 124 -5.39 5.54 -11.35
CA LEU A 124 -5.19 4.10 -11.57
C LEU A 124 -5.43 3.67 -13.03
N GLY A 125 -5.71 4.62 -13.95
CA GLY A 125 -6.06 4.31 -15.33
C GLY A 125 -7.41 3.60 -15.50
N TRP A 126 -8.28 3.64 -14.49
CA TRP A 126 -9.59 3.03 -14.55
C TRP A 126 -10.58 3.88 -15.35
N VAL A 127 -11.43 3.19 -16.11
CA VAL A 127 -12.51 3.84 -16.86
C VAL A 127 -13.71 4.06 -15.93
N GLY A 128 -14.09 5.33 -15.75
CA GLY A 128 -15.25 5.72 -14.96
C GLY A 128 -14.92 6.04 -13.49
N GLY A 129 -15.28 7.24 -13.06
CA GLY A 129 -15.01 7.74 -11.70
C GLY A 129 -15.08 9.26 -11.66
N GLY A 130 -15.27 9.82 -10.46
CA GLY A 130 -15.20 11.27 -10.26
C GLY A 130 -13.74 11.70 -10.11
N VAL A 131 -13.31 12.70 -10.88
CA VAL A 131 -12.00 13.31 -10.70
C VAL A 131 -11.91 13.89 -9.28
N GLY A 132 -10.90 13.49 -8.51
CA GLY A 132 -10.72 13.92 -7.12
C GLY A 132 -11.53 13.13 -6.08
N ALA A 133 -12.29 12.11 -6.49
CA ALA A 133 -12.91 11.15 -5.57
C ALA A 133 -11.97 9.96 -5.34
N ALA A 134 -11.66 9.65 -4.09
CA ALA A 134 -10.83 8.49 -3.77
C ALA A 134 -11.55 7.21 -4.19
N VAL A 135 -10.80 6.27 -4.75
CA VAL A 135 -11.32 4.95 -5.06
C VAL A 135 -11.67 4.22 -3.76
N THR A 136 -12.92 3.77 -3.67
CA THR A 136 -13.35 2.84 -2.63
C THR A 136 -13.50 1.44 -3.21
N LEU A 137 -13.00 0.46 -2.47
CA LEU A 137 -13.03 -0.96 -2.77
C LEU A 137 -14.02 -1.67 -1.83
N PRO A 138 -14.57 -2.82 -2.24
CA PRO A 138 -15.33 -3.66 -1.32
C PRO A 138 -14.41 -4.25 -0.24
N GLU A 139 -15.01 -4.61 0.90
CA GLU A 139 -14.33 -5.21 2.06
C GLU A 139 -13.57 -6.52 1.76
N SER A 140 -13.86 -7.14 0.61
CA SER A 140 -13.15 -8.32 0.11
C SER A 140 -11.66 -8.09 -0.15
N PHE A 141 -11.19 -6.83 -0.23
CA PHE A 141 -9.78 -6.49 -0.47
C PHE A 141 -9.06 -6.15 0.84
N PRO A 142 -8.19 -7.00 1.39
CA PRO A 142 -7.51 -6.70 2.66
C PRO A 142 -6.46 -5.58 2.52
N ALA A 143 -6.13 -4.94 3.65
CA ALA A 143 -5.04 -3.99 3.73
C ALA A 143 -3.70 -4.60 3.28
N GLY A 144 -2.94 -3.88 2.46
CA GLY A 144 -1.67 -4.32 1.87
C GLY A 144 -1.81 -5.14 0.59
N ALA A 145 -3.03 -5.52 0.19
CA ALA A 145 -3.25 -6.18 -1.09
C ALA A 145 -2.90 -5.25 -2.26
N ARG A 146 -2.61 -5.87 -3.41
CA ARG A 146 -2.45 -5.14 -4.67
C ARG A 146 -3.81 -4.61 -5.13
N PRO A 147 -3.92 -3.34 -5.57
CA PRO A 147 -5.14 -2.81 -6.16
C PRO A 147 -5.53 -3.60 -7.43
N PRO A 148 -6.82 -3.73 -7.73
CA PRO A 148 -7.26 -4.42 -8.95
C PRO A 148 -6.91 -3.60 -10.20
N ASN A 149 -6.63 -4.29 -11.32
CA ASN A 149 -6.29 -3.63 -12.60
C ASN A 149 -7.46 -2.87 -13.24
N SER A 150 -8.67 -3.01 -12.69
CA SER A 150 -9.87 -2.31 -13.17
C SER A 150 -10.79 -2.03 -12.00
N ARG A 151 -11.64 -1.02 -12.16
CA ARG A 151 -12.66 -0.68 -11.17
C ARG A 151 -13.51 -1.93 -10.88
N PRO A 152 -13.51 -2.46 -9.64
CA PRO A 152 -14.45 -3.52 -9.32
C PRO A 152 -15.83 -2.95 -9.59
N ARG A 153 -16.64 -3.69 -10.36
CA ARG A 153 -18.04 -3.33 -10.57
C ARG A 153 -18.69 -3.42 -9.19
N GLY A 154 -18.67 -2.31 -8.45
CA GLY A 154 -19.31 -2.21 -7.16
C GLY A 154 -20.75 -2.62 -7.36
N ASN A 155 -21.18 -3.60 -6.57
CA ASN A 155 -22.54 -4.07 -6.51
C ASN A 155 -23.45 -2.83 -6.48
N ALA A 156 -24.21 -2.64 -7.55
CA ALA A 156 -25.28 -1.67 -7.55
C ALA A 156 -26.25 -2.12 -6.47
N VAL A 157 -26.31 -1.38 -5.37
CA VAL A 157 -27.48 -1.38 -4.50
C VAL A 157 -28.12 0.00 -4.59
#